data_AF-A0A317KN63-F1
#
_entry.id   AF-A0A317KN63-F1
#
_cell.length_a   1.000
_cell.length_b   1.000
_cell.length_c   1.000
_cell.angle_alpha   90.00
_cell.angle_beta   90.00
_cell.angle_gamma   90.00
#
_symmetry.space_group_name_H-M   'P 1'
#
loop_
_entity.id
_entity.type
_entity.pdbx_description
1 polymer ?
#
loop_
_entity_poly.entity_id
_entity_poly.type
_entity_poly.pdbx_seq_one_letter_code
_entity_poly.pdbx_strand_id
1 'polypeptide(L)'
;ATLLVPATAAVAAPDRTAAAPAATSAAAATPVIVVGGLSGVAIAYEPLAARLRADGYRVFIYQLPGLGLGDIPASARAFAGYVDQVRAATGAARVDLVGHSEGGLVSRYFLKRLGGTGVVGRYVSLGSPQYGTYVANILKFLGLGSCAGIVACQQMSIGSAFLADLNAGDDTPGAVRYTTVRTLQDELVRPVDNALLHDGSTNVLIQSYCPLRVVGHLGLVLDGTTYTVIRGALTDAPVRPNCYAL
;
A
#
# COMPACT_ATOMS: atom_id res chain seq x y z
N ALA A 1 74.96 -0.71 -47.56
CA ALA A 1 74.03 -1.64 -46.88
C ALA A 1 73.21 -0.83 -45.90
N THR A 2 71.94 -0.63 -46.21
CA THR A 2 71.00 0.27 -45.55
C THR A 2 70.53 -0.35 -44.23
N LEU A 3 70.73 0.33 -43.10
CA LEU A 3 70.22 -0.12 -41.80
C LEU A 3 68.71 0.13 -41.72
N LEU A 4 67.92 -0.94 -41.70
CA LEU A 4 66.50 -0.93 -41.37
C LEU A 4 66.32 -0.74 -39.85
N VAL A 5 65.55 0.28 -39.46
CA VAL A 5 64.97 0.42 -38.12
C VAL A 5 63.69 -0.41 -38.08
N PRO A 6 63.47 -1.31 -37.10
CA PRO A 6 62.19 -1.97 -36.98
C PRO A 6 61.19 -1.04 -36.28
N ALA A 7 60.08 -0.75 -36.97
CA ALA A 7 58.93 -0.09 -36.38
C ALA A 7 58.21 -1.07 -35.43
N THR A 8 58.10 -0.71 -34.16
CA THR A 8 57.28 -1.42 -33.18
C THR A 8 55.81 -1.10 -33.43
N ALA A 9 55.05 -2.09 -33.89
CA ALA A 9 53.60 -2.01 -33.97
C ALA A 9 53.01 -2.08 -32.55
N ALA A 10 52.43 -0.98 -32.08
CA ALA A 10 51.62 -0.97 -30.86
C ALA A 10 50.32 -1.74 -31.12
N VAL A 11 50.10 -2.83 -30.40
CA VAL A 11 48.84 -3.56 -30.40
C VAL A 11 47.83 -2.72 -29.61
N ALA A 12 46.88 -2.10 -30.33
CA ALA A 12 45.73 -1.45 -29.71
C ALA A 12 44.84 -2.51 -29.06
N ALA A 13 44.69 -2.45 -27.73
CA ALA A 13 43.71 -3.24 -27.02
C ALA A 13 42.30 -2.78 -27.42
N PRO A 14 41.31 -3.70 -27.59
CA PRO A 14 39.95 -3.29 -27.85
C PRO A 14 39.39 -2.59 -26.61
N ASP A 15 38.98 -1.34 -26.78
CA ASP A 15 38.22 -0.58 -25.81
C ASP A 15 36.94 -1.35 -25.49
N ARG A 16 36.94 -2.05 -24.35
CA ARG A 16 35.70 -2.56 -23.75
C ARG A 16 35.01 -1.37 -23.10
N THR A 17 34.42 -0.51 -23.92
CA THR A 17 33.28 0.29 -23.49
C THR A 17 32.14 -0.69 -23.24
N ALA A 18 32.11 -1.26 -22.04
CA ALA A 18 30.92 -1.89 -21.52
C ALA A 18 29.84 -0.82 -21.53
N ALA A 19 28.97 -0.87 -22.55
CA ALA A 19 27.71 -0.16 -22.52
C ALA A 19 26.99 -0.62 -21.25
N ALA A 20 26.92 0.25 -20.24
CA ALA A 20 26.04 0.05 -19.11
C ALA A 20 24.63 -0.24 -19.67
N PRO A 21 23.94 -1.29 -19.22
CA PRO A 21 22.54 -1.44 -19.61
C PRO A 21 21.84 -0.17 -19.14
N ALA A 22 21.22 0.50 -20.10
CA ALA A 22 20.59 1.80 -19.96
C ALA A 22 19.68 1.83 -18.72
N ALA A 23 20.18 2.39 -17.62
CA ALA A 23 19.43 2.73 -16.41
C ALA A 23 18.52 3.96 -16.65
N THR A 24 17.98 4.08 -17.87
CA THR A 24 17.00 5.09 -18.26
C THR A 24 15.56 4.66 -17.92
N SER A 25 15.37 3.49 -17.27
CA SER A 25 14.05 2.93 -16.95
C SER A 25 13.39 3.48 -15.67
N ALA A 26 14.11 4.27 -14.87
CA ALA A 26 13.66 4.75 -13.57
C ALA A 26 13.21 6.23 -13.59
N ALA A 27 12.66 6.72 -14.69
CA ALA A 27 11.95 8.00 -14.79
C ALA A 27 10.43 7.75 -14.72
N ALA A 28 9.80 7.56 -13.57
CA ALA A 28 10.22 7.74 -12.18
C ALA A 28 9.55 6.63 -11.36
N ALA A 29 10.31 5.88 -10.53
CA ALA A 29 9.72 4.85 -9.67
C ALA A 29 8.56 5.46 -8.87
N THR A 30 7.34 5.03 -9.16
CA THR A 30 6.12 5.56 -8.54
C THR A 30 6.29 5.43 -7.02
N PRO A 31 6.37 6.54 -6.27
CA PRO A 31 6.61 6.48 -4.84
C PRO A 31 5.44 5.78 -4.15
N VAL A 32 5.78 4.96 -3.16
CA VAL A 32 4.79 4.23 -2.36
C VAL A 32 4.51 5.00 -1.09
N ILE A 33 3.24 5.24 -0.80
CA ILE A 33 2.80 5.81 0.47
C ILE A 33 2.12 4.71 1.28
N VAL A 34 2.73 4.36 2.42
CA VAL A 34 2.14 3.47 3.42
C VAL A 34 1.25 4.30 4.33
N VAL A 35 -0.05 4.04 4.30
CA VAL A 35 -1.06 4.81 5.03
C VAL A 35 -1.48 4.03 6.26
N GLY A 36 -1.17 4.57 7.43
CA GLY A 36 -1.47 3.94 8.70
C GLY A 36 -2.97 3.92 9.02
N GLY A 37 -3.37 2.98 9.88
CA GLY A 37 -4.72 2.89 10.42
C GLY A 37 -4.89 3.52 11.80
N LEU A 38 -6.08 3.34 12.36
CA LEU A 38 -6.49 3.77 13.70
C LEU A 38 -5.42 3.45 14.76
N SER A 39 -5.03 4.46 15.52
CA SER A 39 -4.00 4.41 16.56
C SER A 39 -2.60 3.99 16.09
N GLY A 40 -2.39 3.87 14.78
CA GLY A 40 -1.12 3.48 14.18
C GLY A 40 -0.14 4.65 14.10
N VAL A 41 0.97 4.56 14.82
CA VAL A 41 2.09 5.51 14.70
C VAL A 41 3.05 5.10 13.59
N ALA A 42 3.76 6.07 12.99
CA ALA A 42 4.61 5.83 11.82
C ALA A 42 5.61 4.68 11.99
N ILE A 43 6.23 4.55 13.17
CA ILE A 43 7.23 3.51 13.45
C ILE A 43 6.67 2.08 13.32
N ALA A 44 5.36 1.88 13.53
CA ALA A 44 4.73 0.57 13.37
C ALA A 44 4.77 0.07 11.91
N TYR A 45 4.90 0.98 10.95
CA TYR A 45 4.94 0.69 9.51
C TYR A 45 6.36 0.65 8.95
N GLU A 46 7.37 0.95 9.77
CA GLU A 46 8.77 0.97 9.33
C GLU A 46 9.26 -0.41 8.85
N PRO A 47 8.88 -1.55 9.46
CA PRO A 47 9.28 -2.86 8.91
C PRO A 47 8.80 -3.08 7.46
N LEU A 48 7.57 -2.68 7.14
CA LEU A 48 7.04 -2.73 5.77
C LEU A 48 7.79 -1.76 4.86
N ALA A 49 7.97 -0.51 5.31
CA ALA A 49 8.66 0.50 4.53
C ALA A 49 10.13 0.15 4.27
N ALA A 50 10.83 -0.43 5.23
CA ALA A 50 12.20 -0.90 5.09
C ALA A 50 12.32 -2.01 4.05
N ARG A 51 11.40 -2.99 4.06
CA ARG A 51 11.35 -4.04 3.03
C ARG A 51 11.13 -3.46 1.63
N LEU A 52 10.17 -2.55 1.49
CA LEU A 52 9.92 -1.84 0.23
C LEU A 52 11.14 -1.03 -0.23
N ARG A 53 11.82 -0.31 0.68
CA ARG A 53 13.05 0.44 0.34
C ARG A 53 14.18 -0.51 -0.08
N ALA A 54 14.31 -1.67 0.56
CA ALA A 54 15.28 -2.70 0.17
C ALA A 54 15.00 -3.26 -1.25
N ASP A 55 13.73 -3.29 -1.65
CA ASP A 55 13.30 -3.64 -3.02
C ASP A 55 13.40 -2.46 -4.01
N GLY A 56 13.96 -1.32 -3.59
CA GLY A 56 14.24 -0.17 -4.46
C GLY A 56 13.11 0.85 -4.58
N TYR A 57 12.02 0.72 -3.82
CA TYR A 57 10.95 1.72 -3.81
C TYR A 57 11.36 2.98 -3.03
N ARG A 58 10.89 4.14 -3.50
CA ARG A 58 10.87 5.36 -2.69
C ARG A 58 9.62 5.36 -1.82
N VAL A 59 9.78 5.22 -0.51
CA VAL A 59 8.67 4.95 0.42
C VAL A 59 8.49 6.07 1.43
N PHE A 60 7.24 6.48 1.58
CA PHE A 60 6.76 7.44 2.57
C PHE A 60 5.77 6.76 3.51
N ILE A 61 5.75 7.14 4.78
CA ILE A 61 4.77 6.66 5.76
C ILE A 61 3.89 7.85 6.13
N TYR A 62 2.58 7.67 6.00
CA TYR A 62 1.59 8.66 6.42
C TYR A 62 0.87 8.16 7.68
N GLN A 63 1.14 8.81 8.80
CA GLN A 63 0.38 8.64 10.03
C GLN A 63 -0.87 9.54 9.99
N LEU A 64 -2.04 8.96 10.27
CA LEU A 64 -3.29 9.73 10.24
C LEU A 64 -3.30 10.85 11.30
N PRO A 65 -3.87 12.03 10.97
CA PRO A 65 -4.08 13.08 11.94
C PRO A 65 -4.88 12.59 13.16
N GLY A 66 -4.51 13.05 14.36
CA GLY A 66 -5.19 12.65 15.60
C GLY A 66 -5.22 11.13 15.82
N LEU A 67 -4.23 10.40 15.28
CA LEU A 67 -4.15 8.94 15.35
C LEU A 67 -5.38 8.23 14.75
N GLY A 68 -6.06 8.83 13.77
CA GLY A 68 -7.24 8.23 13.13
C GLY A 68 -8.51 8.26 14.00
N LEU A 69 -8.53 8.98 15.13
CA LEU A 69 -9.73 9.03 15.99
C LEU A 69 -10.85 9.93 15.41
N GLY A 70 -10.50 10.79 14.46
CA GLY A 70 -11.37 11.82 13.90
C GLY A 70 -12.27 11.37 12.75
N ASP A 71 -12.71 12.33 11.95
CA ASP A 71 -13.54 12.11 10.76
C ASP A 71 -12.70 11.60 9.57
N ILE A 72 -13.05 10.44 9.01
CA ILE A 72 -12.32 9.80 7.90
C ILE A 72 -12.30 10.70 6.64
N PRO A 73 -13.40 11.33 6.19
CA PRO A 73 -13.36 12.34 5.12
C PRO A 73 -12.40 13.49 5.38
N ALA A 74 -12.30 14.00 6.60
CA ALA A 74 -11.32 15.03 6.97
C ALA A 74 -9.88 14.51 6.88
N SER A 75 -9.62 13.31 7.40
CA SER A 75 -8.33 12.63 7.25
C SER A 75 -7.97 12.43 5.77
N ALA A 76 -8.93 12.10 4.91
CA ALA A 76 -8.72 11.95 3.47
C ALA A 76 -8.38 13.28 2.77
N ARG A 77 -8.96 14.41 3.20
CA ARG A 77 -8.58 15.74 2.70
C ARG A 77 -7.15 16.10 3.10
N ALA A 78 -6.75 15.83 4.34
CA ALA A 78 -5.37 16.02 4.79
C ALA A 78 -4.40 15.10 4.01
N PHE A 79 -4.82 13.86 3.77
CA PHE A 79 -4.06 12.89 2.99
C PHE A 79 -3.89 13.32 1.52
N ALA A 80 -4.92 13.89 0.88
CA ALA A 80 -4.82 14.43 -0.47
C ALA A 80 -3.71 15.48 -0.59
N GLY A 81 -3.64 16.41 0.36
CA GLY A 81 -2.55 17.40 0.42
C GLY A 81 -1.17 16.77 0.62
N TYR A 82 -1.09 15.67 1.38
CA TYR A 82 0.17 14.93 1.54
C TYR A 82 0.60 14.21 0.25
N VAL A 83 -0.35 13.62 -0.50
CA VAL A 83 -0.07 13.02 -1.81
C VAL A 83 0.53 14.06 -2.76
N ASP A 84 -0.02 15.27 -2.79
CA ASP A 84 0.53 16.37 -3.61
C ASP A 84 1.94 16.78 -3.17
N GLN A 85 2.20 16.84 -1.86
CA GLN A 85 3.55 17.10 -1.35
C GLN A 85 4.55 16.01 -1.78
N VAL A 86 4.16 14.73 -1.69
CA VAL A 86 5.01 13.61 -2.13
C VAL A 86 5.29 13.72 -3.63
N ARG A 87 4.26 13.98 -4.46
CA ARG A 87 4.43 14.15 -5.91
C ARG A 87 5.34 15.33 -6.25
N ALA A 88 5.15 16.48 -5.59
CA ALA A 88 6.00 17.65 -5.77
C ALA A 88 7.47 17.39 -5.37
N ALA A 89 7.69 16.73 -4.23
CA ALA A 89 9.04 16.41 -3.72
C ALA A 89 9.75 15.29 -4.50
N THR A 90 9.00 14.53 -5.29
CA THR A 90 9.53 13.41 -6.08
C THR A 90 9.61 13.71 -7.58
N GLY A 91 8.84 14.67 -8.06
CA GLY A 91 8.60 14.87 -9.49
C GLY A 91 7.71 13.77 -10.10
N ALA A 92 7.16 12.85 -9.31
CA ALA A 92 6.39 11.73 -9.83
C ALA A 92 4.98 12.16 -10.25
N ALA A 93 4.54 11.72 -11.44
CA ALA A 93 3.20 12.00 -11.92
C ALA A 93 2.11 11.29 -11.10
N ARG A 94 2.42 10.12 -10.53
CA ARG A 94 1.51 9.31 -9.71
C ARG A 94 2.18 8.81 -8.44
N VAL A 95 1.39 8.28 -7.51
CA VAL A 95 1.82 7.53 -6.33
C VAL A 95 1.14 6.15 -6.30
N ASP A 96 1.70 5.21 -5.55
CA ASP A 96 1.04 3.95 -5.20
C ASP A 96 0.74 3.93 -3.71
N LEU A 97 -0.38 3.34 -3.31
CA LEU A 97 -0.88 3.38 -1.95
C LEU A 97 -0.91 1.98 -1.34
N VAL A 98 -0.38 1.86 -0.12
CA VAL A 98 -0.55 0.67 0.73
C VAL A 98 -1.24 1.10 2.02
N GLY A 99 -2.55 0.92 2.09
CA GLY A 99 -3.37 1.34 3.23
C GLY A 99 -3.68 0.19 4.17
N HIS A 100 -3.33 0.35 5.45
CA HIS A 100 -3.64 -0.62 6.49
C HIS A 100 -4.88 -0.17 7.28
N SER A 101 -5.82 -1.09 7.51
CA SER A 101 -7.00 -0.84 8.34
C SER A 101 -7.74 0.43 7.88
N GLU A 102 -8.03 1.38 8.79
CA GLU A 102 -8.60 2.69 8.47
C GLU A 102 -7.86 3.46 7.35
N GLY A 103 -6.54 3.32 7.24
CA GLY A 103 -5.74 3.99 6.21
C GLY A 103 -6.15 3.60 4.79
N GLY A 104 -6.68 2.39 4.61
CA GLY A 104 -7.28 1.97 3.35
C GLY A 104 -8.62 2.66 3.06
N LEU A 105 -9.43 2.97 4.08
CA LEU A 105 -10.67 3.75 3.90
C LEU A 105 -10.37 5.22 3.58
N VAL A 106 -9.40 5.82 4.27
CA VAL A 106 -8.91 7.19 3.99
C VAL A 106 -8.45 7.28 2.53
N SER A 107 -7.63 6.32 2.10
CA SER A 107 -7.14 6.23 0.73
C SER A 107 -8.27 6.03 -0.28
N ARG A 108 -9.23 5.14 0.01
CA ARG A 108 -10.35 4.88 -0.90
C ARG A 108 -11.31 6.07 -1.00
N TYR A 109 -11.55 6.80 0.09
CA TYR A 109 -12.30 8.06 0.04
C TYR A 109 -11.58 9.09 -0.84
N PHE A 110 -10.26 9.22 -0.70
CA PHE A 110 -9.46 10.08 -1.59
C PHE A 110 -9.63 9.71 -3.07
N LEU A 111 -9.61 8.42 -3.40
CA LEU A 111 -9.88 7.93 -4.76
C LEU A 111 -11.31 8.28 -5.23
N LYS A 112 -12.34 7.99 -4.43
CA LYS A 112 -13.75 8.13 -4.83
C LYS A 112 -14.28 9.57 -4.84
N ARG A 113 -13.72 10.46 -4.01
CA ARG A 113 -14.33 11.78 -3.72
C ARG A 113 -13.41 12.97 -3.93
N LEU A 114 -12.10 12.78 -3.99
CA LEU A 114 -11.12 13.88 -3.98
C LEU A 114 -10.18 13.85 -5.20
N GLY A 115 -10.56 13.16 -6.28
CA GLY A 115 -9.81 13.14 -7.53
C GLY A 115 -8.59 12.21 -7.53
N GLY A 116 -8.44 11.35 -6.52
CA GLY A 116 -7.26 10.48 -6.38
C GLY A 116 -7.03 9.52 -7.55
N THR A 117 -8.08 9.15 -8.30
CA THR A 117 -7.97 8.26 -9.47
C THR A 117 -7.10 8.83 -10.60
N GLY A 118 -6.89 10.16 -10.65
CA GLY A 118 -6.00 10.79 -11.63
C GLY A 118 -4.51 10.69 -11.27
N VAL A 119 -4.19 10.46 -10.01
CA VAL A 119 -2.81 10.56 -9.46
C VAL A 119 -2.36 9.31 -8.71
N VAL A 120 -3.18 8.27 -8.62
CA VAL A 120 -2.83 6.99 -8.03
C VAL A 120 -2.71 5.93 -9.12
N GLY A 121 -1.65 5.13 -9.09
CA GLY A 121 -1.50 3.97 -9.97
C GLY A 121 -2.16 2.73 -9.38
N ARG A 122 -1.84 2.45 -8.11
CA ARG A 122 -2.25 1.23 -7.40
C ARG A 122 -2.72 1.52 -6.00
N TYR A 123 -3.69 0.75 -5.57
CA TYR A 123 -4.24 0.74 -4.23
C TYR A 123 -4.20 -0.68 -3.67
N VAL A 124 -3.39 -0.88 -2.64
CA VAL A 124 -3.30 -2.12 -1.89
C VAL A 124 -3.87 -1.90 -0.49
N SER A 125 -4.96 -2.57 -0.17
CA SER A 125 -5.61 -2.52 1.14
C SER A 125 -5.22 -3.75 1.97
N LEU A 126 -4.83 -3.52 3.22
CA LEU A 126 -4.47 -4.56 4.18
C LEU A 126 -5.49 -4.56 5.32
N GLY A 127 -6.41 -5.52 5.30
CA GLY A 127 -7.41 -5.70 6.35
C GLY A 127 -8.28 -4.46 6.58
N SER A 128 -8.55 -3.63 5.56
CA SER A 128 -9.38 -2.44 5.75
C SER A 128 -10.86 -2.83 5.88
N PRO A 129 -11.63 -2.23 6.80
CA PRO A 129 -13.06 -2.52 6.92
C PRO A 129 -13.87 -1.83 5.81
N GLN A 130 -13.70 -2.25 4.55
CA GLN A 130 -14.36 -1.67 3.36
C GLN A 130 -15.88 -1.64 3.48
N TYR A 131 -16.46 -2.66 4.08
CA TYR A 131 -17.89 -2.77 4.41
C TYR A 131 -18.13 -2.75 5.93
N GLY A 132 -17.15 -2.26 6.68
CA GLY A 132 -17.23 -2.05 8.11
C GLY A 132 -16.86 -3.27 8.94
N THR A 133 -16.83 -3.07 10.24
CA THR A 133 -16.64 -4.13 11.23
C THR A 133 -17.60 -3.97 12.41
N TYR A 134 -17.70 -5.00 13.25
CA TYR A 134 -18.38 -4.89 14.53
C TYR A 134 -17.71 -3.84 15.41
N VAL A 135 -18.49 -2.86 15.88
CA VAL A 135 -18.03 -1.79 16.80
C VAL A 135 -17.32 -2.36 18.02
N ALA A 136 -17.82 -3.47 18.56
CA ALA A 136 -17.24 -4.14 19.72
C ALA A 136 -15.76 -4.53 19.51
N ASN A 137 -15.35 -4.84 18.29
CA ASN A 137 -13.95 -5.17 17.98
C ASN A 137 -13.06 -3.92 18.03
N ILE A 138 -13.56 -2.79 17.51
CA ILE A 138 -12.85 -1.50 17.56
C ILE A 138 -12.71 -1.04 19.03
N LEU A 139 -13.78 -1.18 19.81
CA LEU A 139 -13.78 -0.87 21.24
C LEU A 139 -12.76 -1.70 22.01
N LYS A 140 -12.76 -3.02 21.79
CA LYS A 140 -11.81 -3.93 22.39
C LYS A 140 -10.37 -3.57 22.01
N PHE A 141 -10.13 -3.22 20.75
CA PHE A 141 -8.80 -2.80 20.27
C PHE A 141 -8.30 -1.54 20.96
N LEU A 142 -9.18 -0.53 21.11
CA LEU A 142 -8.84 0.73 21.77
C LEU A 142 -8.80 0.61 23.31
N GLY A 143 -9.26 -0.51 23.89
CA GLY A 143 -9.43 -0.65 25.33
C GLY A 143 -10.53 0.26 25.91
N LEU A 144 -11.56 0.55 25.12
CA LEU A 144 -12.62 1.50 25.47
C LEU A 144 -13.97 0.80 25.66
N GLY A 145 -14.82 1.37 26.52
CA GLY A 145 -16.18 0.88 26.75
C GLY A 145 -17.22 1.38 25.74
N SER A 146 -16.94 2.47 25.00
CA SER A 146 -17.86 3.03 24.00
C SER A 146 -17.11 3.89 22.97
N CYS A 147 -17.77 4.15 21.82
CA CYS A 147 -17.23 5.01 20.75
C CYS A 147 -17.64 6.48 20.91
N ALA A 148 -18.06 6.87 22.11
CA ALA A 148 -18.35 8.26 22.43
C ALA A 148 -17.09 9.10 22.20
N GLY A 149 -17.20 10.11 21.33
CA GLY A 149 -16.10 11.00 20.97
C GLY A 149 -15.11 10.45 19.92
N ILE A 150 -15.32 9.25 19.38
CA ILE A 150 -14.46 8.65 18.34
C ILE A 150 -15.26 8.49 17.06
N VAL A 151 -15.13 9.46 16.17
CA VAL A 151 -15.93 9.54 14.92
C VAL A 151 -15.57 8.39 13.98
N ALA A 152 -14.28 8.08 13.82
CA ALA A 152 -13.82 6.98 12.97
C ALA A 152 -14.40 5.62 13.39
N CYS A 153 -14.59 5.37 14.69
CA CYS A 153 -15.23 4.14 15.14
C CYS A 153 -16.66 4.02 14.59
N GLN A 154 -17.45 5.09 14.70
CA GLN A 154 -18.82 5.13 14.20
C GLN A 154 -18.86 4.99 12.67
N GLN A 155 -17.89 5.60 11.98
CA GLN A 155 -17.76 5.51 10.52
C GLN A 155 -17.32 4.12 10.05
N MET A 156 -16.46 3.41 10.78
CA MET A 156 -16.04 2.04 10.44
C MET A 156 -17.03 0.96 10.86
N SER A 157 -18.15 1.33 11.48
CA SER A 157 -19.19 0.41 11.89
C SER A 157 -19.96 -0.15 10.69
N ILE A 158 -20.26 -1.45 10.67
CA ILE A 158 -21.16 -2.04 9.66
C ILE A 158 -22.47 -1.24 9.59
N GLY A 159 -22.86 -0.83 8.38
CA GLY A 159 -24.09 -0.07 8.14
C GLY A 159 -23.99 1.42 8.47
N SER A 160 -22.79 1.97 8.74
CA SER A 160 -22.63 3.41 8.93
C SER A 160 -23.01 4.20 7.67
N ALA A 161 -23.51 5.42 7.85
CA ALA A 161 -23.82 6.30 6.73
C ALA A 161 -22.58 6.64 5.88
N PHE A 162 -21.40 6.71 6.52
CA PHE A 162 -20.13 6.91 5.81
C PHE A 162 -19.83 5.76 4.85
N LEU A 163 -19.94 4.51 5.30
CA LEU A 163 -19.67 3.36 4.43
C LEU A 163 -20.77 3.17 3.40
N ALA A 164 -22.02 3.49 3.73
CA ALA A 164 -23.10 3.49 2.74
C ALA A 164 -22.80 4.46 1.59
N ASP A 165 -22.32 5.68 1.89
CA ASP A 165 -21.89 6.63 0.85
C ASP A 165 -20.65 6.13 0.10
N LEU A 166 -19.61 5.70 0.81
CA LEU A 166 -18.35 5.28 0.20
C LEU A 166 -18.54 4.06 -0.71
N ASN A 167 -19.44 3.14 -0.35
CA ASN A 167 -19.75 1.93 -1.11
C ASN A 167 -20.86 2.14 -2.16
N ALA A 168 -21.39 3.36 -2.31
CA ALA A 168 -22.31 3.65 -3.40
C ALA A 168 -21.58 3.66 -4.75
N GLY A 169 -22.16 2.98 -5.73
CA GLY A 169 -21.61 2.83 -7.09
C GLY A 169 -20.40 1.89 -7.13
N ASP A 170 -19.54 2.08 -8.14
CA ASP A 170 -18.35 1.27 -8.36
C ASP A 170 -17.37 1.35 -7.19
N ASP A 171 -16.95 0.19 -6.70
CA ASP A 171 -15.98 0.06 -5.63
C ASP A 171 -14.58 0.56 -6.00
N THR A 172 -14.26 0.49 -7.29
CA THR A 172 -12.92 0.58 -7.90
C THR A 172 -12.84 1.57 -9.06
N PRO A 173 -13.21 2.84 -8.85
CA PRO A 173 -13.34 3.77 -9.97
C PRO A 173 -12.02 4.08 -10.67
N GLY A 174 -12.13 4.35 -11.98
CA GLY A 174 -11.02 4.81 -12.80
C GLY A 174 -10.08 3.69 -13.23
N ALA A 175 -8.84 4.07 -13.56
CA ALA A 175 -7.81 3.14 -14.05
C ALA A 175 -6.85 2.64 -12.96
N VAL A 176 -7.17 2.89 -11.69
CA VAL A 176 -6.38 2.45 -10.53
C VAL A 176 -6.46 0.93 -10.45
N ARG A 177 -5.35 0.25 -10.14
CA ARG A 177 -5.40 -1.18 -9.83
C ARG A 177 -5.66 -1.41 -8.35
N TYR A 178 -6.68 -2.18 -8.05
CA TYR A 178 -7.12 -2.45 -6.68
C TYR A 178 -6.73 -3.86 -6.27
N THR A 179 -6.14 -3.98 -5.08
CA THR A 179 -5.87 -5.25 -4.43
C THR A 179 -6.27 -5.13 -2.97
N THR A 180 -6.98 -6.14 -2.46
CA THR A 180 -7.24 -6.26 -1.02
C THR A 180 -6.55 -7.50 -0.50
N VAL A 181 -6.02 -7.43 0.71
CA VAL A 181 -5.41 -8.56 1.42
C VAL A 181 -6.09 -8.69 2.76
N ARG A 182 -6.64 -9.88 3.02
CA ARG A 182 -7.38 -10.21 4.23
C ARG A 182 -6.92 -11.56 4.78
N THR A 183 -7.25 -11.80 6.04
CA THR A 183 -6.83 -13.00 6.77
C THR A 183 -7.96 -13.54 7.64
N LEU A 184 -8.14 -14.86 7.67
CA LEU A 184 -9.14 -15.53 8.51
C LEU A 184 -8.91 -15.27 10.00
N GLN A 185 -7.69 -14.95 10.41
CA GLN A 185 -7.36 -14.66 11.80
C GLN A 185 -7.47 -13.16 12.15
N ASP A 186 -8.00 -12.32 11.25
CA ASP A 186 -8.25 -10.90 11.55
C ASP A 186 -9.24 -10.77 12.72
N GLU A 187 -8.76 -10.32 13.86
CA GLU A 187 -9.52 -10.15 15.09
C GLU A 187 -10.31 -8.83 15.13
N LEU A 188 -10.00 -7.90 14.22
CA LEU A 188 -10.63 -6.58 14.20
C LEU A 188 -11.68 -6.46 13.13
N VAL A 189 -11.36 -6.75 11.86
CA VAL A 189 -12.29 -6.62 10.74
C VAL A 189 -13.06 -7.92 10.55
N ARG A 190 -14.31 -7.87 11.04
CA ARG A 190 -15.25 -9.00 11.02
C ARG A 190 -16.63 -8.51 10.56
N PRO A 191 -17.32 -9.26 9.68
CA PRO A 191 -16.88 -10.46 8.96
C PRO A 191 -15.64 -10.24 8.08
N VAL A 192 -14.81 -11.28 7.89
CA VAL A 192 -13.53 -11.15 7.14
C VAL A 192 -13.74 -10.69 5.69
N ASP A 193 -14.89 -11.04 5.10
CA ASP A 193 -15.24 -10.66 3.73
C ASP A 193 -15.62 -9.17 3.62
N ASN A 194 -15.82 -8.45 4.72
CA ASN A 194 -16.00 -7.00 4.70
C ASN A 194 -14.71 -6.25 4.34
N ALA A 195 -13.57 -6.93 4.23
CA ALA A 195 -12.34 -6.37 3.70
C ALA A 195 -12.20 -6.48 2.17
N LEU A 196 -13.17 -7.10 1.49
CA LEU A 196 -13.22 -7.21 0.03
C LEU A 196 -13.63 -5.88 -0.62
N LEU A 197 -13.29 -5.76 -1.90
CA LEU A 197 -13.95 -4.84 -2.83
C LEU A 197 -14.65 -5.67 -3.91
N HIS A 198 -15.87 -5.33 -4.27
CA HIS A 198 -16.72 -6.17 -5.13
C HIS A 198 -16.45 -6.01 -6.63
N ASP A 199 -16.09 -4.80 -7.06
CA ASP A 199 -15.84 -4.50 -8.47
C ASP A 199 -14.35 -4.54 -8.76
N GLY A 200 -13.91 -5.13 -9.87
CA GLY A 200 -12.57 -4.92 -10.47
C GLY A 200 -11.32 -5.24 -9.61
N SER A 201 -11.47 -5.71 -8.38
CA SER A 201 -10.39 -5.87 -7.40
C SER A 201 -9.79 -7.28 -7.40
N THR A 202 -8.47 -7.36 -7.26
CA THR A 202 -7.81 -8.62 -6.89
C THR A 202 -7.92 -8.81 -5.38
N ASN A 203 -8.85 -9.68 -4.97
CA ASN A 203 -9.10 -9.94 -3.56
C ASN A 203 -8.33 -11.18 -3.07
N VAL A 204 -7.41 -11.00 -2.12
CA VAL A 204 -6.49 -12.04 -1.66
C VAL A 204 -6.82 -12.43 -0.22
N LEU A 205 -7.23 -13.68 -0.03
CA LEU A 205 -7.27 -14.29 1.30
C LEU A 205 -5.97 -15.04 1.55
N ILE A 206 -5.19 -14.68 2.57
CA ILE A 206 -3.91 -15.35 2.85
C ILE A 206 -4.07 -16.87 2.93
N GLN A 207 -5.11 -17.35 3.62
CA GLN A 207 -5.34 -18.77 3.84
C GLN A 207 -5.84 -19.53 2.60
N SER A 208 -6.30 -18.86 1.53
CA SER A 208 -6.62 -19.57 0.28
C SER A 208 -5.38 -20.04 -0.48
N TYR A 209 -4.22 -19.45 -0.18
CA TYR A 209 -2.92 -19.84 -0.75
C TYR A 209 -2.05 -20.55 0.29
N CYS A 210 -2.08 -20.08 1.53
CA CYS A 210 -1.24 -20.53 2.62
C CYS A 210 -2.11 -20.93 3.82
N PRO A 211 -2.77 -22.11 3.78
CA PRO A 211 -3.79 -22.51 4.76
C PRO A 211 -3.29 -22.59 6.19
N LEU A 212 -1.98 -22.82 6.39
CA LEU A 212 -1.33 -22.90 7.70
C LEU A 212 -0.72 -21.57 8.17
N ARG A 213 -0.73 -20.51 7.34
CA ARG A 213 -0.17 -19.21 7.73
C ARG A 213 -1.15 -18.48 8.66
N VAL A 214 -0.69 -18.15 9.85
CA VAL A 214 -1.46 -17.42 10.86
C VAL A 214 -1.04 -15.96 10.85
N VAL A 215 -1.95 -15.08 10.47
CA VAL A 215 -1.71 -13.62 10.40
C VAL A 215 -2.89 -12.91 11.03
N GLY A 216 -2.69 -12.21 12.14
CA GLY A 216 -3.70 -11.33 12.74
C GLY A 216 -3.78 -9.98 12.02
N HIS A 217 -4.65 -9.09 12.48
CA HIS A 217 -4.87 -7.78 11.85
C HIS A 217 -3.58 -6.96 11.72
N LEU A 218 -2.89 -6.72 12.83
CA LEU A 218 -1.59 -6.03 12.84
C LEU A 218 -0.49 -6.82 12.13
N GLY A 219 -0.65 -8.15 12.02
CA GLY A 219 0.29 -9.01 11.33
C GLY A 219 0.37 -8.69 9.83
N LEU A 220 -0.70 -8.17 9.21
CA LEU A 220 -0.73 -7.88 7.78
C LEU A 220 0.34 -6.88 7.32
N VAL A 221 0.83 -6.00 8.21
CA VAL A 221 1.92 -5.06 7.87
C VAL A 221 3.32 -5.58 8.21
N LEU A 222 3.42 -6.71 8.92
CA LEU A 222 4.70 -7.27 9.36
C LEU A 222 5.05 -8.58 8.64
N ASP A 223 4.02 -9.31 8.20
CA ASP A 223 4.08 -10.66 7.70
C ASP A 223 4.75 -10.76 6.31
N GLY A 224 5.77 -11.61 6.19
CA GLY A 224 6.47 -11.82 4.92
C GLY A 224 5.60 -12.37 3.79
N THR A 225 4.64 -13.24 4.07
CA THR A 225 3.71 -13.76 3.06
C THR A 225 2.85 -12.61 2.51
N THR A 226 2.32 -11.77 3.39
CA THR A 226 1.56 -10.57 3.04
C THR A 226 2.44 -9.59 2.24
N TYR A 227 3.70 -9.41 2.62
CA TYR A 227 4.65 -8.60 1.87
C TYR A 227 4.82 -9.09 0.41
N THR A 228 4.87 -10.40 0.18
CA THR A 228 4.97 -10.92 -1.20
C THR A 228 3.75 -10.59 -2.05
N VAL A 229 2.56 -10.48 -1.44
CA VAL A 229 1.35 -10.01 -2.11
C VAL A 229 1.43 -8.53 -2.45
N ILE A 230 1.86 -7.70 -1.48
CA ILE A 230 2.05 -6.26 -1.69
C ILE A 230 3.01 -6.01 -2.86
N ARG A 231 4.16 -6.66 -2.87
CA ARG A 231 5.16 -6.53 -3.94
C ARG A 231 4.62 -6.98 -5.30
N GLY A 232 3.88 -8.09 -5.34
CA GLY A 232 3.22 -8.56 -6.55
C GLY A 232 2.23 -7.53 -7.09
N ALA A 233 1.37 -7.00 -6.21
CA ALA A 233 0.41 -5.96 -6.56
C ALA A 233 1.10 -4.68 -7.09
N LEU A 234 2.18 -4.23 -6.44
CA LEU A 234 2.94 -3.03 -6.85
C LEU A 234 3.69 -3.17 -8.18
N THR A 235 3.86 -4.40 -8.69
CA THR A 235 4.53 -4.69 -9.97
C THR A 235 3.59 -5.23 -11.03
N ASP A 236 2.28 -5.32 -10.74
CA ASP A 236 1.27 -5.99 -11.57
C ASP A 236 1.60 -7.44 -11.89
N ALA A 237 2.44 -8.06 -11.06
CA ALA A 237 2.73 -9.48 -11.17
C ALA A 237 1.52 -10.28 -10.66
N PRO A 238 1.29 -11.50 -11.20
CA PRO A 238 0.29 -12.39 -10.66
C PRO A 238 0.49 -12.61 -9.16
N VAL A 239 -0.58 -12.49 -8.38
CA VAL A 239 -0.53 -12.73 -6.93
C VAL A 239 -0.24 -14.20 -6.65
N ARG A 240 0.97 -14.45 -6.15
CA ARG A 240 1.46 -15.78 -5.73
C ARG A 240 2.14 -15.65 -4.37
N PRO A 241 1.38 -15.72 -3.25
CA PRO A 241 1.95 -15.54 -1.92
C PRO A 241 2.99 -16.62 -1.62
N ASN A 242 4.14 -16.23 -1.07
CA ASN A 242 5.12 -17.19 -0.56
C ASN A 242 4.79 -17.55 0.90
N CYS A 243 4.30 -18.77 1.11
CA CYS A 243 3.88 -19.26 2.43
C CYS A 243 5.02 -19.40 3.46
N TYR A 244 6.28 -19.36 3.01
CA TYR A 244 7.47 -19.49 3.85
C TYR A 244 8.25 -18.18 4.00
N ALA A 245 7.72 -17.07 3.46
CA ALA A 245 8.36 -15.77 3.60
C ALA A 245 8.36 -15.33 5.08
N LEU A 246 9.55 -14.91 5.53
CA LEU A 246 9.78 -14.30 6.84
C LEU A 246 9.38 -12.84 6.82
#